data_AF-X1RI40-F1
#
_entry.id   AF-X1RI40-F1
#
_cell.length_a   1.000
_cell.length_b   1.000
_cell.length_c   1.000
_cell.angle_alpha   90.00
_cell.angle_beta   90.00
_cell.angle_gamma   90.00
#
_symmetry.space_group_name_H-M   'P 1'
#
loop_
_entity.id
_entity.type
_entity.pdbx_description
1 polymer ?
#
loop_
_entity_poly.entity_id
_entity_poly.type
_entity_poly.pdbx_seq_one_letter_code
_entity_poly.pdbx_strand_id
1 'polypeptide(L)'
;VRIDYDISDDSYYLFACAELKTREVEFLEESKIERMLGSRGLDDFIGILRDTVYSKYIDYMEKSRSFEKVIISEYSTTVNFLDQRLKPEHQAADDLLFLEENLHNLKVIVKSIILDIELRELFVPILHSYDELRDAAATGDYREVDPVVAEMLKFAAETPLAIKSPVFSYISLRGL
;
A
#
# COMPACT_ATOMS: atom_id res chain seq x y z
N VAL A 1 29.02 27.60 1.11
CA VAL A 1 29.04 26.14 0.87
C VAL A 1 28.76 25.94 -0.60
N ARG A 2 29.75 25.46 -1.37
CA ARG A 2 29.56 25.15 -2.79
C ARG A 2 29.08 23.70 -2.80
N ILE A 3 27.80 23.48 -3.05
CA ILE A 3 27.27 22.13 -3.26
C ILE A 3 27.83 21.71 -4.61
N ASP A 4 28.79 20.79 -4.58
CA ASP A 4 29.31 20.17 -5.79
C ASP A 4 28.21 19.22 -6.28
N TYR A 5 27.39 19.68 -7.22
CA TYR A 5 26.31 18.90 -7.79
C TYR A 5 26.92 17.93 -8.80
N ASP A 6 26.95 16.64 -8.43
CA ASP A 6 27.39 15.58 -9.31
C ASP A 6 26.20 15.11 -10.16
N ILE A 7 26.35 15.16 -11.47
CA ILE A 7 25.36 14.66 -12.44
C ILE A 7 25.07 13.16 -12.22
N SER A 8 26.00 12.43 -11.60
CA SER A 8 25.78 11.03 -11.21
C SER A 8 24.65 10.87 -10.19
N ASP A 9 24.35 11.89 -9.40
CA ASP A 9 23.36 11.85 -8.33
C ASP A 9 21.94 11.77 -8.89
N ASP A 10 21.65 12.58 -9.91
CA ASP A 10 20.35 12.64 -10.58
C ASP A 10 20.13 11.50 -11.59
N SER A 11 21.20 10.79 -12.00
CA SER A 11 21.10 9.78 -13.06
C SER A 11 20.15 8.63 -12.70
N TYR A 12 20.15 8.17 -11.45
CA TYR A 12 19.24 7.14 -10.94
C TYR A 12 17.78 7.62 -10.95
N TYR A 13 17.56 8.85 -10.50
CA TYR A 13 16.24 9.46 -10.45
C TYR A 13 15.67 9.70 -11.85
N LEU A 14 16.46 10.30 -12.75
CA LEU A 14 16.08 10.53 -14.14
C LEU A 14 15.76 9.21 -14.86
N PHE A 15 16.54 8.17 -14.60
CA PHE A 15 16.31 6.85 -15.17
C PHE A 15 15.00 6.23 -14.64
N ALA A 16 14.75 6.30 -13.32
CA ALA A 16 13.50 5.86 -12.72
C ALA A 16 12.29 6.61 -13.32
N CYS A 17 12.37 7.93 -13.48
CA CYS A 17 11.34 8.74 -14.12
C CYS A 17 11.10 8.34 -15.57
N ALA A 18 12.16 8.06 -16.34
CA ALA A 18 12.03 7.64 -17.74
C ALA A 18 11.34 6.28 -17.87
N GLU A 19 11.67 5.32 -17.00
CA GLU A 19 10.98 4.02 -16.98
C GLU A 19 9.52 4.16 -16.55
N LEU A 20 9.22 4.95 -15.52
CA LEU A 20 7.84 5.24 -15.12
C LEU A 20 7.05 5.88 -16.27
N LYS A 21 7.65 6.85 -16.98
CA LYS A 21 7.03 7.50 -18.13
C LYS A 21 6.69 6.51 -19.24
N THR A 22 7.56 5.53 -19.45
CA THR A 22 7.34 4.46 -20.43
C THR A 22 6.17 3.56 -20.02
N ARG A 23 5.97 3.34 -18.72
CA ARG A 23 4.87 2.53 -18.17
C ARG A 23 3.53 3.25 -18.08
N GLU A 24 3.46 4.57 -18.27
CA GLU A 24 2.17 5.28 -18.29
C GLU A 24 1.20 4.74 -19.35
N VAL A 25 1.71 4.12 -20.43
CA VAL A 25 0.88 3.45 -21.46
C VAL A 25 0.12 2.24 -20.92
N GLU A 26 0.52 1.72 -19.76
CA GLU A 26 -0.12 0.60 -19.07
C GLU A 26 -1.36 1.04 -18.26
N PHE A 27 -1.53 2.35 -18.04
CA PHE A 27 -2.64 2.88 -17.27
C PHE A 27 -3.99 2.61 -17.93
N LEU A 28 -4.99 2.35 -17.09
CA LEU A 28 -6.35 2.17 -17.55
C LEU A 28 -6.91 3.51 -18.00
N GLU A 29 -7.29 3.58 -19.27
CA GLU A 29 -8.03 4.71 -19.81
C GLU A 29 -9.40 4.82 -19.13
N GLU A 30 -9.92 6.05 -19.04
CA GLU A 30 -11.23 6.35 -18.45
C GLU A 30 -12.35 5.46 -19.02
N SER A 31 -12.38 5.28 -20.34
CA SER A 31 -13.37 4.41 -21.02
C SER A 31 -13.34 2.96 -20.53
N LYS A 32 -12.17 2.46 -20.12
CA LYS A 32 -11.99 1.10 -19.61
C LYS A 32 -12.45 1.00 -18.16
N ILE A 33 -12.15 2.02 -17.35
CA ILE A 33 -12.64 2.14 -15.98
C ILE A 33 -14.16 2.20 -15.97
N GLU A 34 -14.78 3.02 -16.83
CA GLU A 34 -16.25 3.09 -16.96
C GLU A 34 -16.87 1.73 -17.31
N ARG A 35 -16.27 1.00 -18.26
CA ARG A 35 -16.72 -0.35 -18.60
C ARG A 35 -16.59 -1.31 -17.42
N MET A 36 -15.50 -1.24 -16.66
CA MET A 36 -15.29 -2.06 -15.46
C MET A 36 -16.36 -1.78 -14.41
N LEU A 37 -16.66 -0.50 -14.15
CA LEU A 37 -17.72 -0.07 -13.22
C LEU A 37 -19.11 -0.51 -13.67
N GLY A 38 -19.35 -0.57 -14.99
CA GLY A 38 -20.61 -1.05 -15.58
C GLY A 38 -20.73 -2.57 -15.72
N SER A 39 -19.73 -3.33 -15.28
CA SER A 39 -19.71 -4.80 -15.45
C SER A 39 -20.83 -5.49 -14.65
N ARG A 40 -21.37 -6.58 -15.21
CA ARG A 40 -22.51 -7.31 -14.60
C ARG A 40 -22.09 -8.35 -13.56
N GLY A 41 -20.82 -8.35 -13.17
CA GLY A 41 -20.24 -9.31 -12.25
C GLY A 41 -18.79 -9.62 -12.58
N LEU A 42 -18.19 -10.51 -11.78
CA LEU A 42 -16.75 -10.77 -11.84
C LEU A 42 -16.28 -11.30 -13.21
N ASP A 43 -17.07 -12.13 -13.90
CA ASP A 43 -16.65 -12.74 -15.16
C ASP A 43 -16.58 -11.70 -16.29
N ASP A 44 -17.51 -10.74 -16.30
CA ASP A 44 -17.53 -9.60 -17.22
C ASP A 44 -16.39 -8.61 -16.91
N PHE A 45 -16.15 -8.36 -15.62
CA PHE A 45 -15.01 -7.57 -15.15
C PHE A 45 -13.66 -8.19 -15.56
N ILE A 46 -13.48 -9.49 -15.34
CA ILE A 46 -12.29 -10.24 -15.78
C ILE A 46 -12.14 -10.17 -17.30
N GLY A 47 -13.25 -10.27 -18.04
CA GLY A 47 -13.29 -10.09 -19.49
C GLY A 47 -12.63 -8.79 -19.94
N ILE A 48 -12.96 -7.67 -19.27
CA ILE A 48 -12.38 -6.35 -19.57
C ILE A 48 -10.90 -6.27 -19.19
N LEU A 49 -10.49 -6.90 -18.09
CA LEU A 49 -9.08 -6.94 -17.65
C LEU A 49 -8.19 -7.76 -18.59
N ARG A 50 -8.74 -8.70 -19.37
CA ARG A 50 -7.95 -9.52 -20.31
C ARG A 50 -7.16 -8.70 -21.33
N ASP A 51 -7.69 -7.53 -21.68
CA ASP A 51 -7.09 -6.63 -22.65
C ASP A 51 -6.14 -5.60 -21.97
N THR A 52 -5.62 -5.90 -20.78
CA THR A 52 -4.78 -4.99 -19.99
C THR A 52 -3.52 -5.70 -19.50
N VAL A 53 -2.57 -4.93 -18.95
CA VAL A 53 -1.37 -5.48 -18.30
C VAL A 53 -1.69 -6.40 -17.11
N TYR A 54 -2.90 -6.29 -16.55
CA TYR A 54 -3.37 -7.11 -15.44
C TYR A 54 -3.87 -8.50 -15.88
N SER A 55 -3.86 -8.81 -17.18
CA SER A 55 -4.21 -10.14 -17.70
C SER A 55 -3.39 -11.28 -17.07
N LYS A 56 -2.16 -10.99 -16.62
CA LYS A 56 -1.31 -11.93 -15.87
C LYS A 56 -1.94 -12.46 -14.57
N TYR A 57 -2.97 -11.79 -14.05
CA TYR A 57 -3.66 -12.17 -12.81
C TYR A 57 -4.98 -12.93 -13.00
N ILE A 58 -5.44 -13.14 -14.24
CA ILE A 58 -6.76 -13.73 -14.52
C ILE A 58 -6.90 -15.10 -13.84
N ASP A 59 -5.94 -15.99 -14.00
CA ASP A 59 -5.97 -17.33 -13.43
C ASP A 59 -6.12 -17.32 -11.90
N TYR A 60 -5.53 -16.32 -11.25
CA TYR A 60 -5.67 -16.12 -9.81
C TYR A 60 -7.08 -15.61 -9.47
N MET A 61 -7.59 -14.63 -10.21
CA MET A 61 -8.91 -14.05 -9.97
C MET A 61 -10.04 -15.05 -10.21
N GLU A 62 -9.93 -15.89 -11.24
CA GLU A 62 -10.92 -16.93 -11.53
C GLU A 62 -11.00 -17.97 -10.41
N LYS A 63 -9.86 -18.32 -9.80
CA LYS A 63 -9.78 -19.26 -8.68
C LYS A 63 -10.21 -18.66 -7.34
N SER A 64 -9.71 -17.48 -7.02
CA SER A 64 -9.92 -16.82 -5.72
C SER A 64 -11.23 -16.05 -5.64
N ARG A 65 -11.84 -15.74 -6.79
CA ARG A 65 -13.00 -14.83 -6.91
C ARG A 65 -12.74 -13.45 -6.29
N SER A 66 -11.48 -13.01 -6.20
CA SER A 66 -11.06 -11.76 -5.57
C SER A 66 -10.10 -10.95 -6.45
N PHE A 67 -10.26 -9.63 -6.43
CA PHE A 67 -9.37 -8.68 -7.09
C PHE A 67 -8.33 -8.06 -6.14
N GLU A 68 -8.51 -8.22 -4.82
CA GLU A 68 -7.70 -7.56 -3.81
C GLU A 68 -6.21 -7.91 -3.93
N LYS A 69 -5.88 -9.19 -4.11
CA LYS A 69 -4.49 -9.60 -4.29
C LYS A 69 -3.87 -9.02 -5.56
N VAL A 70 -4.65 -8.71 -6.59
CA VAL A 70 -4.13 -8.04 -7.79
C VAL A 70 -3.60 -6.66 -7.42
N ILE A 71 -4.40 -5.89 -6.68
CA ILE A 71 -4.02 -4.57 -6.18
C ILE A 71 -2.77 -4.66 -5.29
N ILE A 72 -2.78 -5.55 -4.29
CA ILE A 72 -1.63 -5.73 -3.40
C ILE A 72 -0.37 -6.14 -4.18
N SER A 73 -0.49 -7.05 -5.16
CA SER A 73 0.65 -7.49 -5.97
C SER A 73 1.24 -6.38 -6.82
N GLU A 74 0.39 -5.48 -7.35
CA GLU A 74 0.85 -4.33 -8.15
C GLU A 74 1.47 -3.24 -7.27
N TYR A 75 0.98 -3.03 -6.04
CA TYR A 75 1.67 -2.20 -5.05
C TYR A 75 3.04 -2.77 -4.69
N SER A 76 3.13 -4.07 -4.38
CA SER A 76 4.44 -4.71 -4.14
C SER A 76 5.36 -4.62 -5.35
N THR A 77 4.83 -4.71 -6.57
CA THR A 77 5.62 -4.53 -7.80
C THR A 77 6.15 -3.09 -7.91
N THR A 78 5.37 -2.11 -7.48
CA THR A 78 5.76 -0.69 -7.46
C THR A 78 6.84 -0.42 -6.43
N VAL A 79 6.68 -0.91 -5.19
CA VAL A 79 7.70 -0.81 -4.14
C VAL A 79 9.01 -1.46 -4.59
N ASN A 80 8.96 -2.70 -5.08
CA ASN A 80 10.14 -3.38 -5.60
C ASN A 80 10.82 -2.62 -6.74
N PHE A 81 10.05 -1.94 -7.59
CA PHE A 81 10.59 -1.10 -8.65
C PHE A 81 11.32 0.12 -8.06
N LEU A 82 10.73 0.80 -7.09
CA LEU A 82 11.34 1.96 -6.44
C LEU A 82 12.61 1.56 -5.69
N ASP A 83 12.57 0.46 -4.93
CA ASP A 83 13.74 -0.13 -4.26
C ASP A 83 14.90 -0.44 -5.20
N GLN A 84 14.61 -0.94 -6.41
CA GLN A 84 15.64 -1.30 -7.38
C GLN A 84 16.22 -0.10 -8.12
N ARG A 85 15.48 1.00 -8.22
CA ARG A 85 15.83 2.14 -9.08
C ARG A 85 16.27 3.38 -8.31
N LEU A 86 15.78 3.55 -7.09
CA LEU A 86 16.17 4.64 -6.21
C LEU A 86 17.42 4.27 -5.41
N LYS A 87 18.13 5.30 -4.92
CA LYS A 87 19.23 5.12 -4.00
C LYS A 87 18.70 4.87 -2.58
N PRO A 88 19.46 4.20 -1.70
CA PRO A 88 19.05 3.95 -0.31
C PRO A 88 18.57 5.21 0.43
N GLU A 89 19.26 6.35 0.25
CA GLU A 89 18.90 7.63 0.86
C GLU A 89 17.55 8.22 0.37
N HIS A 90 17.00 7.69 -0.72
CA HIS A 90 15.72 8.10 -1.32
C HIS A 90 14.57 7.13 -1.04
N GLN A 91 14.82 6.00 -0.37
CA GLN A 91 13.79 4.98 -0.08
C GLN A 91 12.65 5.51 0.81
N ALA A 92 12.89 6.57 1.58
CA ALA A 92 11.85 7.28 2.34
C ALA A 92 10.70 7.82 1.45
N ALA A 93 10.85 7.81 0.12
CA ALA A 93 9.77 8.10 -0.80
C ALA A 93 8.61 7.09 -0.70
N ASP A 94 8.89 5.82 -0.40
CA ASP A 94 7.86 4.79 -0.28
C ASP A 94 6.92 5.07 0.90
N ASP A 95 7.48 5.48 2.05
CA ASP A 95 6.70 5.86 3.23
C ASP A 95 5.76 7.04 2.96
N LEU A 96 6.20 7.98 2.11
CA LEU A 96 5.40 9.13 1.73
C LEU A 96 4.29 8.74 0.74
N LEU A 97 4.60 7.90 -0.25
CA LEU A 97 3.66 7.44 -1.26
C LEU A 97 2.54 6.60 -0.64
N PHE A 98 2.86 5.77 0.34
CA PHE A 98 1.92 4.87 1.03
C PHE A 98 1.54 5.37 2.43
N LEU A 99 1.64 6.68 2.67
CA LEU A 99 1.35 7.27 3.98
C LEU A 99 -0.09 6.99 4.44
N GLU A 100 -1.06 7.00 3.53
CA GLU A 100 -2.46 6.75 3.86
C GLU A 100 -2.66 5.31 4.35
N GLU A 101 -2.09 4.35 3.64
CA GLU A 101 -2.12 2.92 3.96
C GLU A 101 -1.36 2.63 5.26
N ASN A 102 -0.19 3.25 5.45
CA ASN A 102 0.57 3.15 6.70
C ASN A 102 -0.24 3.68 7.88
N LEU A 103 -0.85 4.86 7.76
CA LEU A 103 -1.71 5.42 8.80
C LEU A 103 -2.94 4.55 9.07
N HIS A 104 -3.57 3.99 8.03
CA HIS A 104 -4.67 3.04 8.14
C HIS A 104 -4.23 1.79 8.91
N ASN A 105 -3.12 1.17 8.52
CA ASN A 105 -2.57 -0.02 9.15
C ASN A 105 -2.24 0.21 10.62
N LEU A 106 -1.62 1.34 10.98
CA LEU A 106 -1.39 1.70 12.38
C LEU A 106 -2.69 1.77 13.19
N LYS A 107 -3.76 2.35 12.62
CA LYS A 107 -5.09 2.37 13.26
C LYS A 107 -5.67 0.96 13.43
N VAL A 108 -5.49 0.09 12.43
CA VAL A 108 -5.93 -1.31 12.49
C VAL A 108 -5.21 -2.05 13.61
N ILE A 109 -3.88 -1.91 13.71
CA ILE A 109 -3.08 -2.53 14.78
C ILE A 109 -3.53 -2.03 16.15
N VAL A 110 -3.61 -0.71 16.36
CA VAL A 110 -4.03 -0.13 17.65
C VAL A 110 -5.44 -0.59 18.04
N LYS A 111 -6.38 -0.61 17.09
CA LYS A 111 -7.74 -1.13 17.35
C LYS A 111 -7.73 -2.61 17.71
N SER A 112 -6.93 -3.43 17.02
CA SER A 112 -6.85 -4.86 17.29
C SER A 112 -6.38 -5.15 18.72
N ILE A 113 -5.43 -4.35 19.23
CA ILE A 113 -4.91 -4.45 20.60
C ILE A 113 -5.94 -3.96 21.62
N ILE A 114 -6.56 -2.79 21.39
CA ILE A 114 -7.53 -2.20 22.34
C ILE A 114 -8.79 -3.08 22.47
N LEU A 115 -9.26 -3.63 21.35
CA LEU A 115 -10.49 -4.43 21.30
C LEU A 115 -10.24 -5.92 21.58
N ASP A 116 -8.98 -6.35 21.61
CA ASP A 116 -8.57 -7.75 21.73
C ASP A 116 -9.22 -8.65 20.66
N ILE A 117 -9.20 -8.18 19.40
CA ILE A 117 -9.73 -8.91 18.23
C ILE A 117 -8.73 -8.86 17.07
N GLU A 118 -8.67 -9.92 16.26
CA GLU A 118 -7.87 -9.93 15.05
C GLU A 118 -8.55 -9.12 13.94
N LEU A 119 -7.81 -8.17 13.35
CA LEU A 119 -8.28 -7.30 12.26
C LEU A 119 -7.41 -7.42 11.00
N ARG A 120 -6.73 -8.55 10.82
CA ARG A 120 -5.81 -8.80 9.70
C ARG A 120 -6.44 -8.55 8.34
N GLU A 121 -7.69 -8.95 8.15
CA GLU A 121 -8.43 -8.77 6.90
C GLU A 121 -8.65 -7.29 6.53
N LEU A 122 -8.47 -6.36 7.48
CA LEU A 122 -8.53 -4.92 7.22
C LEU A 122 -7.14 -4.31 6.98
N PHE A 123 -6.07 -5.08 7.15
CA PHE A 123 -4.71 -4.61 7.00
C PHE A 123 -4.27 -4.67 5.55
N VAL A 124 -3.53 -3.65 5.08
CA VAL A 124 -3.09 -3.50 3.70
C VAL A 124 -1.57 -3.76 3.63
N PRO A 125 -1.11 -4.99 3.32
CA PRO A 125 0.30 -5.39 3.49
C PRO A 125 1.17 -4.95 2.31
N ILE A 126 1.51 -3.66 2.24
CA ILE A 126 2.38 -3.09 1.21
C ILE A 126 3.84 -3.07 1.68
N LEU A 127 4.13 -2.32 2.76
CA LEU A 127 5.48 -2.13 3.29
C LEU A 127 5.79 -3.01 4.51
N HIS A 128 4.78 -3.28 5.33
CA HIS A 128 4.90 -4.09 6.54
C HIS A 128 3.87 -5.22 6.55
N SER A 129 4.10 -6.23 7.39
CA SER A 129 3.10 -7.26 7.65
C SER A 129 2.27 -6.96 8.90
N TYR A 130 1.06 -7.53 8.97
CA TYR A 130 0.20 -7.39 10.14
C TYR A 130 0.85 -7.95 11.41
N ASP A 131 1.48 -9.14 11.31
CA ASP A 131 2.10 -9.80 12.47
C ASP A 131 3.30 -9.02 12.99
N GLU A 132 4.15 -8.52 12.10
CA GLU A 132 5.31 -7.68 12.45
C GLU A 132 4.89 -6.49 13.32
N LEU A 133 3.91 -5.69 12.87
CA LEU A 133 3.50 -4.50 13.60
C LEU A 133 2.69 -4.82 14.86
N ARG A 134 1.82 -5.85 14.82
CA ARG A 134 1.03 -6.25 15.99
C ARG A 134 1.95 -6.78 17.09
N ASP A 135 2.88 -7.66 16.75
CA ASP A 135 3.74 -8.32 17.72
C ASP A 135 4.75 -7.32 18.31
N ALA A 136 5.27 -6.38 17.49
CA ALA A 136 6.07 -5.27 17.97
C ALA A 136 5.31 -4.39 18.98
N ALA A 137 4.06 -4.03 18.68
CA ALA A 137 3.23 -3.24 19.58
C ALA A 137 2.85 -3.99 20.88
N ALA A 138 2.59 -5.29 20.81
CA ALA A 138 2.22 -6.10 21.96
C ALA A 138 3.40 -6.36 22.91
N THR A 139 4.60 -6.55 22.36
CA THR A 139 5.82 -6.86 23.12
C THR A 139 6.61 -5.62 23.53
N GLY A 140 6.38 -4.49 22.84
CA GLY A 140 7.20 -3.28 22.95
C GLY A 140 8.57 -3.41 22.28
N ASP A 141 8.79 -4.45 21.46
CA ASP A 141 10.04 -4.69 20.73
C ASP A 141 9.93 -4.21 19.29
N TYR A 142 10.60 -3.10 18.97
CA TYR A 142 10.53 -2.43 17.67
C TYR A 142 11.85 -2.47 16.89
N ARG A 143 12.80 -3.35 17.27
CA ARG A 143 14.15 -3.35 16.68
C ARG A 143 14.18 -3.62 15.18
N GLU A 144 13.22 -4.42 14.71
CA GLU A 144 13.10 -4.82 13.30
C GLU A 144 12.05 -3.98 12.54
N VAL A 145 11.43 -2.98 13.19
CA VAL A 145 10.46 -2.08 12.57
C VAL A 145 11.16 -0.79 12.17
N ASP A 146 10.80 -0.22 11.03
CA ASP A 146 11.27 1.09 10.60
C ASP A 146 11.15 2.13 11.75
N PRO A 147 12.20 2.92 12.05
CA PRO A 147 12.18 3.84 13.18
C PRO A 147 11.03 4.85 13.17
N VAL A 148 10.63 5.35 11.99
CA VAL A 148 9.54 6.31 11.85
C VAL A 148 8.21 5.61 12.16
N VAL A 149 7.99 4.42 11.61
CA VAL A 149 6.79 3.61 11.87
C VAL A 149 6.72 3.21 13.34
N ALA A 150 7.84 2.82 13.95
CA ALA A 150 7.94 2.49 15.37
C ALA A 150 7.57 3.69 16.27
N GLU A 151 8.04 4.90 15.94
CA GLU A 151 7.68 6.12 16.67
C GLU A 151 6.17 6.41 16.55
N MET A 152 5.61 6.32 15.33
CA MET A 152 4.19 6.51 15.10
C MET A 152 3.32 5.49 15.84
N LEU A 153 3.74 4.22 15.86
CA LEU A 153 3.02 3.13 16.51
C LEU A 153 3.04 3.28 18.03
N LYS A 154 4.18 3.65 18.63
CA LYS A 154 4.29 3.99 20.06
C LYS A 154 3.38 5.16 20.41
N PHE A 155 3.46 6.25 19.65
CA PHE A 155 2.61 7.42 19.85
C PHE A 155 1.13 7.05 19.77
N ALA A 156 0.73 6.27 18.77
CA ALA A 156 -0.66 5.87 18.57
C ALA A 156 -1.19 4.93 19.67
N ALA A 157 -0.34 4.03 20.18
CA ALA A 157 -0.67 3.15 21.30
C ALA A 157 -0.79 3.89 22.64
N GLU A 158 0.03 4.92 22.86
CA GLU A 158 0.05 5.72 24.10
C GLU A 158 -1.05 6.81 24.13
N THR A 159 -1.58 7.20 22.97
CA THR A 159 -2.56 8.31 22.89
C THR A 159 -4.01 7.81 23.05
N PRO A 160 -4.80 8.35 24.00
CA PRO A 160 -6.23 8.01 24.17
C PRO A 160 -7.16 8.38 22.98
N LEU A 161 -6.63 8.97 21.89
CA LEU A 161 -7.42 9.52 20.77
C LEU A 161 -8.03 8.46 19.85
N ALA A 162 -7.62 7.19 19.93
CA ALA A 162 -8.15 6.12 19.09
C ALA A 162 -9.67 5.89 19.28
N ILE A 163 -10.27 6.47 20.32
CA ILE A 163 -11.67 6.28 20.72
C ILE A 163 -12.62 7.35 20.13
N LYS A 164 -12.15 8.51 19.63
CA LYS A 164 -13.04 9.68 19.41
C LYS A 164 -12.86 10.48 18.10
N SER A 165 -12.51 9.86 16.97
CA SER A 165 -12.64 10.55 15.67
C SER A 165 -13.96 10.20 14.95
N PRO A 166 -14.86 11.18 14.69
CA PRO A 166 -16.15 10.95 14.02
C PRO A 166 -16.04 10.50 12.57
N VAL A 167 -14.87 10.65 11.95
CA VAL A 167 -14.59 10.20 10.58
C VAL A 167 -14.63 8.66 10.48
N PHE A 168 -14.41 7.97 11.61
CA PHE A 168 -14.36 6.50 11.65
C PHE A 168 -15.72 5.79 11.69
N SER A 169 -16.82 6.48 12.01
CA SER A 169 -18.16 5.88 11.94
C SER A 169 -18.65 5.65 10.51
N TYR A 170 -18.04 6.31 9.51
CA TYR A 170 -18.49 6.20 8.12
C TYR A 170 -17.96 4.96 7.39
N ILE A 171 -16.78 4.45 7.76
CA ILE A 171 -16.17 3.29 7.09
C ILE A 171 -16.72 1.96 7.64
N SER A 172 -17.16 1.93 8.91
CA SER A 172 -17.77 0.73 9.50
C SER A 172 -19.20 0.43 9.02
N LEU A 173 -19.84 1.33 8.25
CA LEU A 173 -21.22 1.18 7.77
C LEU A 173 -21.34 0.73 6.30
N ARG A 174 -20.23 0.44 5.61
CA ARG A 174 -20.25 -0.09 4.23
C ARG A 174 -19.58 -1.46 4.05
N GLY A 175 -19.13 -2.09 5.14
CA GLY A 175 -18.42 -3.38 5.12
C GLY A 175 -19.14 -4.53 5.83
N LEU A 176 -20.45 -4.42 6.07
CA LEU A 176 -21.33 -5.51 6.52
C LEU A 176 -22.49 -5.69 5.54
#